data_AF-A0A3N5YU71-F1
#
_entry.id   AF-A0A3N5YU71-F1
#
_cell.length_a   1.000
_cell.length_b   1.000
_cell.length_c   1.000
_cell.angle_alpha   90.00
_cell.angle_beta   90.00
_cell.angle_gamma   90.00
#
_symmetry.space_group_name_H-M   'P 1'
#
loop_
_entity.id
_entity.type
_entity.pdbx_description
1 polymer ?
#
loop_
_entity_poly.entity_id
_entity_poly.type
_entity_poly.pdbx_seq_one_letter_code
_entity_poly.pdbx_strand_id
1 'polypeptide(L)'
;STAVAAALTPEADRRHMASVSNGRLFELLVASGLAPKPEWWGYWVDGRPGGTPPSTLETDATRRAALEGVLTGPTLAEAWRELAKRLGPDPSQWAWGKIHTASFRHSLASTPAEQALMNTGAVPRGGDGTTPNATGAGARQTAGASYREVIDVSNWDNSVMTNVPGQSGQPGSPHYADLFPLWADGQYHPMVFSRAAGEKHAAARLRLLPAAAGR
;
A
#
# COMPACT_ATOMS: atom_id res chain seq x y z
N SER A 1 25.76 16.99 -10.66
CA SER A 1 25.32 18.12 -9.81
C SER A 1 24.08 18.84 -10.36
N THR A 2 23.92 19.04 -11.67
CA THR A 2 22.77 19.80 -12.23
C THR A 2 21.48 18.98 -12.47
N ALA A 3 21.59 17.66 -12.66
CA ALA A 3 20.43 16.80 -12.98
C ALA A 3 19.50 16.54 -11.79
N VAL A 4 20.01 16.58 -10.55
CA VAL A 4 19.24 16.31 -9.32
C VAL A 4 18.35 17.50 -8.96
N ALA A 5 18.79 18.73 -9.24
CA ALA A 5 18.01 19.94 -8.99
C ALA A 5 16.81 20.10 -9.96
N ALA A 6 16.93 19.59 -11.19
CA ALA A 6 15.88 19.68 -12.21
C ALA A 6 14.67 18.76 -11.94
N ALA A 7 14.86 17.67 -11.19
CA ALA A 7 13.78 16.75 -10.83
C ALA A 7 12.87 17.28 -9.70
N LEU A 8 13.23 18.41 -9.09
CA LEU A 8 12.55 18.99 -7.91
C LEU A 8 11.76 20.27 -8.24
N THR A 9 11.57 20.63 -9.52
CA THR A 9 10.82 21.84 -9.89
C THR A 9 9.29 21.62 -9.87
N PRO A 10 8.50 22.59 -9.36
CA PRO A 10 7.04 22.47 -9.17
C PRO A 10 6.19 22.18 -10.42
N GLU A 11 6.71 22.39 -11.63
CA GLU A 11 5.95 22.25 -12.88
C GLU A 11 5.77 20.80 -13.38
N ALA A 12 6.49 19.83 -12.80
CA ALA A 12 6.28 18.40 -13.08
C ALA A 12 5.00 17.83 -12.43
N ASP A 13 4.31 18.60 -11.58
CA ASP A 13 3.33 18.11 -10.60
C ASP A 13 1.86 18.11 -11.09
N ARG A 14 1.60 18.22 -12.41
CA ARG A 14 0.22 18.43 -12.91
C ARG A 14 -0.36 17.39 -13.86
N ARG A 15 0.36 16.34 -14.24
CA ARG A 15 -0.24 15.20 -14.96
C ARG A 15 0.33 13.91 -14.43
N HIS A 16 -0.52 13.16 -13.72
CA HIS A 16 -0.28 11.88 -13.04
C HIS A 16 0.23 12.06 -11.59
N MET A 17 -0.69 12.09 -10.63
CA MET A 17 -0.41 11.92 -9.20
C MET A 17 0.03 10.48 -8.87
N ALA A 18 1.00 9.95 -9.60
CA ALA A 18 1.87 8.89 -9.09
C ALA A 18 3.02 9.61 -8.38
N SER A 19 2.74 10.19 -7.22
CA SER A 19 3.79 10.80 -6.42
C SER A 19 4.83 9.72 -6.12
N VAL A 20 6.05 9.93 -6.60
CA VAL A 20 7.22 9.33 -5.99
C VAL A 20 7.33 10.00 -4.62
N SER A 21 6.49 9.59 -3.66
CA SER A 21 6.71 9.97 -2.27
C SER A 21 8.03 9.33 -1.88
N ASN A 22 9.03 10.17 -1.61
CA ASN A 22 10.19 10.12 -0.71
C ASN A 22 10.65 8.81 0.00
N GLY A 23 9.99 7.67 -0.15
CA GLY A 23 10.23 6.41 0.54
C GLY A 23 11.62 5.83 0.33
N ARG A 24 12.26 6.03 -0.84
CA ARG A 24 13.64 5.54 -1.03
C ARG A 24 14.68 6.40 -0.32
N LEU A 25 14.49 7.72 -0.32
CA LEU A 25 15.30 8.63 0.50
C LEU A 25 15.07 8.31 1.98
N PHE A 26 13.83 8.01 2.37
CA PHE A 26 13.45 7.65 3.73
C PHE A 26 14.03 6.30 4.16
N GLU A 27 13.95 5.25 3.35
CA GLU A 27 14.58 3.95 3.62
C GLU A 27 16.11 4.05 3.68
N LEU A 28 16.73 4.92 2.86
CA LEU A 28 18.17 5.21 2.95
C LEU A 28 18.51 5.97 4.24
N LEU A 29 17.67 6.93 4.65
CA LEU A 29 17.80 7.63 5.94
C LEU A 29 17.65 6.65 7.12
N VAL A 30 16.69 5.72 7.06
CA VAL A 30 16.51 4.64 8.04
C VAL A 30 17.72 3.72 8.08
N ALA A 31 18.21 3.26 6.92
CA ALA A 31 19.39 2.39 6.81
C ALA A 31 20.70 3.07 7.22
N SER A 32 20.78 4.41 7.12
CA SER A 32 21.91 5.21 7.59
C SER A 32 21.81 5.62 9.07
N GLY A 33 20.83 5.13 9.82
CA GLY A 33 20.66 5.42 11.25
C GLY A 33 20.02 6.77 11.57
N LEU A 34 19.31 7.39 10.61
CA LEU A 34 18.69 8.73 10.70
C LEU A 34 17.15 8.69 10.82
N ALA A 35 16.57 7.52 11.09
CA ALA A 35 15.18 7.42 11.53
C ALA A 35 15.08 7.53 13.06
N PRO A 36 13.99 8.09 13.60
CA PRO A 36 13.77 8.10 15.05
C PRO A 36 13.74 6.65 15.57
N LYS A 37 14.38 6.45 16.72
CA LYS A 37 14.65 5.13 17.29
C LYS A 37 13.36 4.36 17.68
N PRO A 38 13.43 3.02 17.83
CA PRO A 38 12.29 2.13 18.08
C PRO A 38 11.41 2.49 19.29
N GLU A 39 11.94 3.24 20.26
CA GLU A 39 11.20 3.75 21.42
C GLU A 39 10.03 4.70 21.10
N TRP A 40 9.92 5.20 19.85
CA TRP A 40 8.78 6.03 19.42
C TRP A 40 7.56 5.19 19.02
N TRP A 41 7.73 3.87 18.87
CA TRP A 41 6.61 2.95 18.62
C TRP A 41 5.71 2.77 19.85
N GLY A 42 6.24 3.02 21.06
CA GLY A 42 5.50 2.91 22.33
C GLY A 42 4.36 3.93 22.50
N TYR A 43 4.30 4.97 21.67
CA TYR A 43 3.27 6.01 21.75
C TYR A 43 1.90 5.58 21.22
N TRP A 44 1.82 4.48 20.44
CA TRP A 44 0.57 3.99 19.86
C TRP A 44 0.12 2.62 20.39
N VAL A 45 0.93 1.95 21.20
CA VAL A 45 0.65 0.57 21.67
C VAL A 45 0.07 0.53 23.09
N ASP A 46 0.39 1.48 23.98
CA ASP A 46 0.03 1.37 25.41
C ASP A 46 -0.87 2.49 25.99
N GLY A 47 -1.38 3.42 25.18
CA GLY A 47 -2.52 4.27 25.56
C GLY A 47 -2.38 5.12 26.84
N ARG A 48 -1.17 5.46 27.30
CA ARG A 48 -1.00 6.35 28.47
C ARG A 48 -0.56 7.76 28.06
N PRO A 49 -1.34 8.81 28.41
CA PRO A 49 -0.91 10.19 28.23
C PRO A 49 0.01 10.59 29.39
N GLY A 50 1.20 11.13 29.11
CA GLY A 50 1.92 11.94 30.11
C GLY A 50 3.44 11.78 30.24
N GLY A 51 4.12 11.03 29.38
CA GLY A 51 5.59 11.05 29.37
C GLY A 51 6.12 12.19 28.50
N THR A 52 6.67 13.25 29.08
CA THR A 52 7.41 14.27 28.32
C THR A 52 8.49 13.55 27.49
N PRO A 53 8.47 13.64 26.14
CA PRO A 53 9.54 13.05 25.35
C PRO A 53 10.88 13.65 25.81
N PRO A 54 11.98 12.88 25.84
CA PRO A 54 13.28 13.42 26.21
C PRO A 54 13.56 14.66 25.36
N SER A 55 13.63 15.81 26.02
CA SER A 55 14.05 17.06 25.41
C SER A 55 15.57 17.04 25.22
N THR A 56 16.02 16.14 24.35
CA THR A 56 17.30 16.29 23.67
C THR A 56 16.94 16.39 22.21
N LEU A 57 16.57 17.61 21.82
CA LEU A 57 16.73 18.08 20.46
C LEU A 57 18.18 17.77 20.06
N GLU A 58 18.38 16.65 19.37
CA GLU A 58 19.53 16.48 18.48
C GLU A 58 19.56 17.72 17.60
N THR A 59 20.60 18.54 17.77
CA THR A 59 20.61 19.89 17.23
C THR A 59 20.35 19.91 15.72
N ASP A 60 19.68 20.96 15.24
CA ASP A 60 19.47 21.25 13.81
C ASP A 60 20.75 21.10 12.97
N ALA A 61 21.92 21.39 13.57
CA ALA A 61 23.23 21.24 12.93
C ALA A 61 23.60 19.77 12.67
N THR A 62 23.38 18.87 13.63
CA THR A 62 23.60 17.42 13.45
C THR A 62 22.69 16.84 12.38
N ARG A 63 21.40 17.24 12.38
CA ARG A 63 20.44 16.84 11.36
C ARG A 63 20.81 17.37 9.98
N ARG A 64 21.24 18.64 9.87
CA ARG A 64 21.69 19.25 8.60
C ARG A 64 22.96 18.59 8.07
N ALA A 65 23.97 18.36 8.90
CA ALA A 65 25.20 17.69 8.48
C ALA A 65 24.94 16.25 8.00
N ALA A 66 24.03 15.53 8.66
CA ALA A 66 23.61 14.20 8.24
C ALA A 66 22.85 14.23 6.89
N LEU A 67 21.92 15.17 6.72
CA LEU A 67 21.22 15.39 5.45
C LEU A 67 22.18 15.76 4.32
N GLU A 68 23.12 16.65 4.57
CA GLU A 68 24.15 17.05 3.60
C GLU A 68 25.04 15.87 3.23
N GLY A 69 25.46 15.07 4.21
CA GLY A 69 26.21 13.83 3.99
C GLY A 69 25.43 12.78 3.17
N VAL A 70 24.11 12.69 3.32
CA VAL A 70 23.27 11.83 2.47
C VAL A 70 23.17 12.40 1.05
N LEU A 71 22.95 13.71 0.91
CA LEU A 71 22.75 14.36 -0.39
C LEU A 71 24.04 14.46 -1.23
N THR A 72 25.20 14.52 -0.56
CA THR A 72 26.51 14.72 -1.21
C THR A 72 27.43 13.52 -1.12
N GLY A 73 27.11 12.55 -0.26
CA GLY A 73 27.94 11.40 0.03
C GLY A 73 27.68 10.19 -0.87
N PRO A 74 28.43 9.09 -0.62
CA PRO A 74 28.38 7.88 -1.46
C PRO A 74 27.03 7.17 -1.43
N THR A 75 26.23 7.37 -0.38
CA THR A 75 24.95 6.68 -0.16
C THR A 75 23.90 7.03 -1.21
N LEU A 76 23.75 8.30 -1.59
CA LEU A 76 22.85 8.71 -2.67
C LEU A 76 23.34 8.18 -4.03
N ALA A 77 24.65 8.17 -4.27
CA ALA A 77 25.22 7.63 -5.50
C ALA A 77 25.01 6.11 -5.62
N GLU A 78 25.15 5.38 -4.51
CA GLU A 78 24.85 3.94 -4.42
C GLU A 78 23.37 3.66 -4.67
N ALA A 79 22.49 4.42 -4.03
CA ALA A 79 21.07 4.34 -4.26
C ALA A 79 20.71 4.57 -5.72
N TRP A 80 21.22 5.64 -6.34
CA TRP A 80 21.02 5.92 -7.75
C TRP A 80 21.46 4.75 -8.64
N ARG A 81 22.66 4.20 -8.40
CA ARG A 81 23.14 3.02 -9.14
C ARG A 81 22.22 1.82 -8.98
N GLU A 82 21.72 1.56 -7.78
CA GLU A 82 20.78 0.46 -7.54
C GLU A 82 19.44 0.70 -8.24
N LEU A 83 18.98 1.94 -8.31
CA LEU A 83 17.76 2.32 -9.01
C LEU A 83 17.92 2.14 -10.52
N ALA A 84 19.04 2.58 -11.08
CA ALA A 84 19.37 2.40 -12.48
C ALA A 84 19.50 0.92 -12.88
N LYS A 85 20.06 0.07 -12.00
CA LYS A 85 20.10 -1.38 -12.21
C LYS A 85 18.70 -2.01 -12.27
N ARG A 86 17.76 -1.54 -11.45
CA ARG A 86 16.40 -2.13 -11.36
C ARG A 86 15.42 -1.55 -12.37
N LEU A 87 15.51 -0.26 -12.66
CA LEU A 87 14.53 0.48 -13.45
C LEU A 87 15.06 0.95 -14.81
N GLY A 88 16.35 0.69 -15.10
CA GLY A 88 17.01 1.07 -16.34
C GLY A 88 17.76 2.41 -16.24
N PRO A 89 18.56 2.75 -17.27
CA PRO A 89 19.46 3.90 -17.23
C PRO A 89 18.75 5.25 -17.39
N ASP A 90 17.51 5.28 -17.88
CA ASP A 90 16.71 6.50 -18.09
C ASP A 90 15.78 6.76 -16.90
N PRO A 91 16.07 7.77 -16.05
CA PRO A 91 15.27 8.09 -14.88
C PRO A 91 13.87 8.61 -15.22
N SER A 92 13.64 9.14 -16.42
CA SER A 92 12.31 9.60 -16.84
C SER A 92 11.29 8.46 -16.92
N GLN A 93 11.77 7.22 -17.04
CA GLN A 93 10.96 6.02 -17.09
C GLN A 93 10.78 5.36 -15.72
N TRP A 94 11.40 5.89 -14.66
CA TRP A 94 11.33 5.29 -13.33
C TRP A 94 9.94 5.51 -12.73
N ALA A 95 9.37 4.44 -12.21
CA ALA A 95 8.10 4.50 -11.50
C ALA A 95 8.16 3.57 -10.30
N TRP A 96 7.69 4.04 -9.14
CA TRP A 96 7.68 3.27 -7.91
C TRP A 96 6.98 1.92 -8.09
N GLY A 97 5.82 1.91 -8.76
CA GLY A 97 5.06 0.70 -9.06
C GLY A 97 5.77 -0.37 -9.91
N LYS A 98 6.91 -0.06 -10.55
CA LYS A 98 7.72 -1.07 -11.27
C LYS A 98 8.52 -1.96 -10.32
N ILE A 99 8.82 -1.48 -9.11
CA ILE A 99 9.50 -2.24 -8.06
C ILE A 99 8.59 -2.52 -6.87
N HIS A 100 7.65 -1.63 -6.58
CA HIS A 100 6.69 -1.79 -5.50
C HIS A 100 5.39 -2.40 -5.98
N THR A 101 5.20 -3.69 -5.68
CA THR A 101 4.06 -4.46 -6.20
C THR A 101 3.39 -5.29 -5.11
N ALA A 102 2.09 -5.52 -5.28
CA ALA A 102 1.32 -6.49 -4.50
C ALA A 102 1.01 -7.72 -5.34
N SER A 103 1.04 -8.89 -4.72
CA SER A 103 0.53 -10.14 -5.27
C SER A 103 0.14 -11.10 -4.15
N PHE A 104 -0.99 -11.76 -4.30
CA PHE A 104 -1.52 -12.72 -3.34
C PHE A 104 -1.16 -14.13 -3.77
N ARG A 105 -0.56 -14.88 -2.84
CA ARG A 105 -0.24 -16.29 -3.02
C ARG A 105 -1.29 -17.14 -2.35
N HIS A 106 -1.71 -18.19 -3.03
CA HIS A 106 -2.66 -19.14 -2.46
C HIS A 106 -1.93 -20.16 -1.59
N SER A 107 -2.39 -20.38 -0.36
CA SER A 107 -1.71 -21.26 0.60
C SER A 107 -1.61 -22.72 0.15
N LEU A 108 -2.51 -23.17 -0.73
CA LEU A 108 -2.49 -24.53 -1.29
C LEU A 108 -1.63 -24.66 -2.56
N ALA A 109 -1.09 -23.56 -3.08
CA ALA A 109 -0.32 -23.59 -4.33
C ALA A 109 1.15 -23.97 -4.09
N SER A 110 1.42 -25.27 -4.08
CA SER A 110 2.74 -25.84 -3.73
C SER A 110 3.62 -26.09 -4.95
N THR A 111 3.02 -26.32 -6.12
CA THR A 111 3.69 -26.57 -7.39
C THR A 111 3.64 -25.35 -8.32
N PRO A 112 4.53 -25.23 -9.31
CA PRO A 112 4.47 -24.14 -10.30
C PRO A 112 3.13 -24.06 -11.05
N ALA A 113 2.52 -25.22 -11.36
CA ALA A 113 1.22 -25.26 -12.04
C ALA A 113 0.09 -24.72 -11.14
N GLU A 114 0.07 -25.10 -9.86
CA GLU A 114 -0.91 -24.56 -8.91
C GLU A 114 -0.70 -23.07 -8.66
N GLN A 115 0.55 -22.62 -8.60
CA GLN A 115 0.88 -21.20 -8.45
C GLN A 115 0.43 -20.37 -9.65
N ALA A 116 0.61 -20.88 -10.87
CA ALA A 116 0.13 -20.22 -12.08
C ALA A 116 -1.40 -20.15 -12.14
N LEU A 117 -2.10 -21.12 -11.54
CA LEU A 117 -3.55 -21.18 -11.52
C LEU A 117 -4.16 -20.31 -10.40
N MET A 118 -3.56 -20.28 -9.21
CA MET A 118 -4.19 -19.75 -8.00
C MET A 118 -3.56 -18.45 -7.49
N ASN A 119 -2.30 -18.15 -7.82
CA ASN A 119 -1.73 -16.87 -7.40
C ASN A 119 -2.27 -15.76 -8.28
N THR A 120 -2.46 -14.58 -7.69
CA THR A 120 -2.73 -13.39 -8.50
C THR A 120 -1.47 -12.96 -9.24
N GLY A 121 -1.65 -12.23 -10.34
CA GLY A 121 -0.58 -11.42 -10.92
C GLY A 121 -0.04 -10.37 -9.93
N ALA A 122 1.05 -9.72 -10.30
CA ALA A 122 1.56 -8.57 -9.58
C ALA A 122 0.91 -7.29 -10.11
N VAL A 123 0.44 -6.43 -9.20
CA VAL A 123 -0.07 -5.09 -9.54
C VAL A 123 0.83 -4.02 -8.91
N PRO A 124 1.08 -2.90 -9.60
CA PRO A 124 1.84 -1.79 -9.04
C PRO A 124 1.12 -1.20 -7.83
N ARG A 125 1.87 -0.79 -6.81
CA ARG A 125 1.33 -0.16 -5.60
C ARG A 125 2.07 1.13 -5.28
N GLY A 126 1.28 2.14 -4.91
CA GLY A 126 1.78 3.36 -4.29
C GLY A 126 1.85 3.23 -2.77
N GLY A 127 2.49 4.21 -2.12
CA GLY A 127 2.70 4.20 -0.67
C GLY A 127 3.92 3.38 -0.25
N ASP A 128 4.13 3.34 1.07
CA ASP A 128 5.08 2.50 1.78
C ASP A 128 4.61 2.30 3.24
N GLY A 129 5.43 1.70 4.10
CA GLY A 129 5.10 1.45 5.51
C GLY A 129 4.95 2.69 6.40
N THR A 130 5.30 3.89 5.92
CA THR A 130 5.22 5.15 6.68
C THR A 130 4.29 6.18 6.04
N THR A 131 3.79 5.94 4.83
CA THR A 131 2.74 6.76 4.22
C THR A 131 1.33 6.45 4.76
N PRO A 132 0.35 7.38 4.62
CA PRO A 132 -1.04 7.12 4.94
C PRO A 132 -1.65 5.92 4.18
N ASN A 133 -1.28 5.73 2.90
CA ASN A 133 -1.60 4.50 2.17
C ASN A 133 -0.55 3.44 2.53
N ALA A 134 -0.68 2.87 3.73
CA ALA A 134 0.35 1.99 4.28
C ALA A 134 0.48 0.69 3.45
N THR A 135 1.59 0.56 2.71
CA THR A 135 1.95 -0.60 1.89
C THR A 135 3.33 -1.11 2.30
N GLY A 136 3.39 -1.75 3.47
CA GLY A 136 4.65 -2.08 4.14
C GLY A 136 5.33 -3.36 3.64
N ALA A 137 6.45 -3.66 4.30
CA ALA A 137 7.28 -4.86 4.15
C ALA A 137 8.10 -4.97 2.85
N GLY A 138 8.63 -3.83 2.40
CA GLY A 138 9.63 -3.75 1.32
C GLY A 138 9.04 -3.63 -0.07
N ALA A 139 9.87 -3.87 -1.09
CA ALA A 139 9.47 -3.72 -2.50
C ALA A 139 8.27 -4.62 -2.87
N ARG A 140 8.14 -5.80 -2.29
CA ARG A 140 6.90 -6.57 -2.42
C ARG A 140 6.03 -6.31 -1.21
N GLN A 141 4.87 -5.68 -1.42
CA GLN A 141 3.92 -5.44 -0.35
C GLN A 141 3.45 -6.78 0.25
N THR A 142 3.69 -6.98 1.54
CA THR A 142 3.13 -8.12 2.30
C THR A 142 2.31 -7.67 3.52
N ALA A 143 2.25 -6.37 3.78
CA ALA A 143 1.42 -5.76 4.81
C ALA A 143 0.69 -4.52 4.27
N GLY A 144 -0.48 -4.22 4.82
CA GLY A 144 -1.31 -3.07 4.46
C GLY A 144 -2.79 -3.36 4.52
N ALA A 145 -3.62 -2.42 4.09
CA ALA A 145 -5.08 -2.56 4.12
C ALA A 145 -5.56 -3.64 3.15
N SER A 146 -6.11 -4.75 3.67
CA SER A 146 -6.82 -5.77 2.89
C SER A 146 -8.28 -5.39 2.64
N TYR A 147 -8.91 -4.81 3.66
CA TYR A 147 -10.28 -4.32 3.63
C TYR A 147 -10.29 -2.81 3.92
N ARG A 148 -11.17 -2.08 3.23
CA ARG A 148 -11.41 -0.66 3.47
C ARG A 148 -12.90 -0.39 3.37
N GLU A 149 -13.43 0.45 4.25
CA GLU A 149 -14.82 0.91 4.20
C GLU A 149 -14.91 2.39 4.54
N VAL A 150 -15.94 3.05 3.99
CA VAL A 150 -16.33 4.41 4.30
C VAL A 150 -17.83 4.39 4.58
N ILE A 151 -18.21 4.78 5.79
CA ILE A 151 -19.60 4.75 6.25
C ILE A 151 -20.17 6.17 6.28
N ASP A 152 -21.24 6.40 5.53
CA ASP A 152 -22.04 7.60 5.62
C ASP A 152 -23.16 7.39 6.65
N VAL A 153 -22.94 7.86 7.87
CA VAL A 153 -23.89 7.68 8.97
C VAL A 153 -25.21 8.45 8.77
N SER A 154 -25.23 9.44 7.86
CA SER A 154 -26.45 10.18 7.49
C SER A 154 -27.26 9.44 6.43
N ASN A 155 -26.61 8.58 5.63
CA ASN A 155 -27.23 7.73 4.64
C ASN A 155 -26.41 6.45 4.42
N TRP A 156 -26.78 5.38 5.12
CA TRP A 156 -26.01 4.13 5.11
C TRP A 156 -25.92 3.49 3.72
N ASP A 157 -26.91 3.71 2.85
CA ASP A 157 -26.91 3.20 1.46
C ASP A 157 -25.86 3.89 0.56
N ASN A 158 -25.28 5.01 1.02
CA ASN A 158 -24.19 5.72 0.36
C ASN A 158 -22.79 5.24 0.82
N SER A 159 -22.74 4.23 1.70
CA SER A 159 -21.47 3.66 2.16
C SER A 159 -20.78 2.88 1.03
N VAL A 160 -19.45 2.82 1.08
CA VAL A 160 -18.64 2.10 0.09
C VAL A 160 -17.59 1.24 0.78
N MET A 161 -17.20 0.13 0.16
CA MET A 161 -16.16 -0.74 0.67
C MET A 161 -15.34 -1.38 -0.46
N THR A 162 -14.21 -1.98 -0.10
CA THR A 162 -13.45 -2.89 -0.95
C THR A 162 -12.79 -3.94 -0.09
N ASN A 163 -12.64 -5.15 -0.65
CA ASN A 163 -11.83 -6.23 -0.11
C ASN A 163 -10.84 -6.69 -1.20
N VAL A 164 -9.80 -7.45 -0.84
CA VAL A 164 -8.78 -7.95 -1.76
C VAL A 164 -8.46 -9.42 -1.47
N PRO A 165 -8.20 -10.26 -2.49
CA PRO A 165 -8.28 -9.98 -3.93
C PRO A 165 -9.72 -10.06 -4.49
N GLY A 166 -10.63 -10.69 -3.76
CA GLY A 166 -12.03 -10.90 -4.12
C GLY A 166 -12.75 -11.55 -2.94
N GLN A 167 -14.05 -11.78 -3.06
CA GLN A 167 -14.85 -12.37 -1.97
C GLN A 167 -14.82 -13.90 -1.94
N SER A 168 -14.28 -14.56 -2.96
CA SER A 168 -14.25 -16.02 -3.06
C SER A 168 -12.84 -16.57 -2.92
N GLY A 169 -12.67 -17.60 -2.09
CA GLY A 169 -11.43 -18.40 -2.04
C GLY A 169 -11.38 -19.55 -3.05
N GLN A 170 -12.42 -19.74 -3.88
CA GLN A 170 -12.51 -20.86 -4.83
C GLN A 170 -11.88 -20.49 -6.18
N PRO A 171 -10.81 -21.19 -6.64
CA PRO A 171 -10.28 -20.99 -7.98
C PRO A 171 -11.34 -21.20 -9.06
N GLY A 172 -11.39 -20.29 -10.04
CA GLY A 172 -12.39 -20.28 -11.11
C GLY A 172 -13.70 -19.55 -10.79
N SER A 173 -13.89 -19.11 -9.55
CA SER A 173 -15.00 -18.21 -9.20
C SER A 173 -14.82 -16.85 -9.89
N PRO A 174 -15.90 -16.22 -10.40
CA PRO A 174 -15.83 -14.85 -10.91
C PRO A 174 -15.42 -13.86 -9.81
N HIS A 175 -15.63 -14.20 -8.54
CA HIS A 175 -15.30 -13.36 -7.38
C HIS A 175 -13.96 -13.74 -6.71
N TYR A 176 -13.10 -14.49 -7.40
CA TYR A 176 -11.81 -14.93 -6.85
C TYR A 176 -10.83 -13.77 -6.68
N ALA A 177 -10.74 -12.90 -7.69
CA ALA A 177 -9.78 -11.80 -7.74
C ALA A 177 -10.33 -10.55 -8.47
N ASP A 178 -11.64 -10.43 -8.62
CA ASP A 178 -12.33 -9.35 -9.34
C ASP A 178 -12.13 -7.97 -8.72
N LEU A 179 -11.98 -7.91 -7.39
CA LEU A 179 -11.75 -6.66 -6.67
C LEU A 179 -10.27 -6.24 -6.66
N PHE A 180 -9.34 -7.12 -7.02
CA PHE A 180 -7.91 -6.85 -6.94
C PHE A 180 -7.44 -5.64 -7.75
N PRO A 181 -7.82 -5.46 -9.04
CA PRO A 181 -7.48 -4.24 -9.77
C PRO A 181 -8.12 -2.98 -9.18
N LEU A 182 -9.39 -3.06 -8.74
CA LEU A 182 -10.10 -1.93 -8.13
C LEU A 182 -9.40 -1.50 -6.82
N TRP A 183 -9.05 -2.45 -5.97
CA TRP A 183 -8.33 -2.21 -4.72
C TRP A 183 -6.95 -1.59 -4.96
N ALA A 184 -6.26 -2.00 -6.03
CA ALA A 184 -4.95 -1.48 -6.41
C ALA A 184 -5.06 -0.02 -6.89
N ASP A 185 -6.16 0.35 -7.53
CA ASP A 185 -6.45 1.72 -7.97
C ASP A 185 -7.13 2.59 -6.90
N GLY A 186 -7.37 2.04 -5.70
CA GLY A 186 -8.06 2.75 -4.61
C GLY A 186 -9.54 2.98 -4.89
N GLN A 187 -10.14 2.19 -5.77
CA GLN A 187 -11.56 2.22 -6.08
C GLN A 187 -12.36 1.36 -5.10
N TYR A 188 -13.60 1.77 -4.89
CA TYR A 188 -14.53 1.13 -3.96
C TYR A 188 -15.80 0.73 -4.70
N HIS A 189 -16.54 -0.23 -4.14
CA HIS A 189 -17.88 -0.60 -4.60
C HIS A 189 -18.93 -0.28 -3.53
N PRO A 190 -20.20 -0.11 -3.91
CA PRO A 190 -21.27 0.18 -2.96
C PRO A 190 -21.38 -0.88 -1.86
N MET A 191 -21.64 -0.42 -0.64
CA MET A 191 -22.00 -1.23 0.52
C MET A 191 -23.39 -0.81 1.00
N VAL A 192 -24.40 -1.23 0.24
CA VAL A 192 -25.80 -0.90 0.53
C VAL A 192 -26.30 -1.58 1.81
N PHE A 193 -27.15 -0.89 2.56
CA PHE A 193 -27.60 -1.33 3.88
C PHE A 193 -29.09 -1.66 3.93
N SER A 194 -29.94 -0.82 3.35
CA SER A 194 -31.38 -1.01 3.37
C SER A 194 -31.77 -2.25 2.56
N ARG A 195 -32.86 -2.91 2.97
CA ARG A 195 -33.41 -4.05 2.23
C ARG A 195 -33.68 -3.71 0.77
N ALA A 196 -34.29 -2.54 0.52
CA ALA A 196 -34.65 -2.12 -0.82
C ALA A 196 -33.40 -1.95 -1.71
N ALA A 197 -32.35 -1.31 -1.18
CA ALA A 197 -31.09 -1.17 -1.90
C ALA A 197 -30.40 -2.53 -2.10
N GLY A 198 -30.37 -3.39 -1.07
CA GLY A 198 -29.84 -4.75 -1.18
C GLY A 198 -30.54 -5.58 -2.26
N GLU A 199 -31.87 -5.51 -2.35
CA GLU A 199 -32.64 -6.22 -3.37
C GLU A 199 -32.42 -5.67 -4.78
N LYS A 200 -32.22 -4.35 -4.91
CA LYS A 200 -31.88 -3.71 -6.19
C LYS A 200 -30.48 -4.08 -6.69
N HIS A 201 -29.52 -4.24 -5.79
CA HIS A 201 -28.12 -4.56 -6.10
C HIS A 201 -27.82 -6.06 -6.08
N ALA A 202 -28.80 -6.92 -5.81
CA ALA A 202 -28.61 -8.36 -5.72
C ALA A 202 -28.27 -8.97 -7.09
N ALA A 203 -27.09 -9.61 -7.19
CA ALA A 203 -26.72 -10.39 -8.37
C ALA A 203 -27.46 -11.74 -8.44
N ALA A 204 -27.82 -12.33 -7.29
CA ALA A 204 -28.53 -13.60 -7.19
C ALA A 204 -29.36 -13.70 -5.90
N ARG A 205 -30.36 -14.58 -5.90
CA ARG A 205 -31.20 -14.87 -4.72
C ARG A 205 -31.35 -16.38 -4.53
N LEU A 206 -30.93 -16.88 -3.37
CA LEU A 206 -31.08 -18.27 -2.98
C LEU A 206 -32.07 -18.39 -1.83
N ARG A 207 -33.10 -19.23 -2.00
CA ARG A 207 -34.06 -19.54 -0.94
C ARG A 207 -33.79 -20.96 -0.45
N LEU A 208 -33.31 -21.07 0.80
CA LEU A 208 -33.09 -22.35 1.46
C LEU A 208 -34.38 -22.77 2.16
N LEU A 209 -34.90 -23.94 1.81
CA LEU A 209 -36.02 -24.56 2.49
C LEU A 209 -35.50 -25.76 3.28
N PRO A 210 -35.94 -25.96 4.54
CA PRO A 210 -35.62 -27.18 5.25
C PRO A 210 -36.18 -28.37 4.47
N ALA A 211 -35.49 -29.51 4.54
CA ALA A 211 -36.07 -30.76 4.08
C ALA A 211 -37.39 -30.98 4.85
N ALA A 212 -38.46 -31.38 4.16
CA ALA A 212 -39.71 -31.72 4.82
C ALA A 212 -39.42 -32.79 5.88
N ALA A 213 -39.84 -32.55 7.12
CA ALA A 213 -39.76 -33.57 8.16
C ALA A 213 -40.60 -34.77 7.70
N GLY A 214 -39.93 -35.86 7.32
CA GLY A 214 -40.59 -37.12 7.02
C GLY A 214 -41.42 -37.53 8.22
N ARG A 215 -42.72 -37.72 8.02
CA ARG A 215 -43.61 -38.39 8.98
C ARG A 215 -43.50 -39.89 8.82
#